data_AF-A0A921NH64-F1
#
_entry.id   AF-A0A921NH64-F1
#
_cell.length_a   1.000
_cell.length_b   1.000
_cell.length_c   1.000
_cell.angle_alpha   90.00
_cell.angle_beta   90.00
_cell.angle_gamma   90.00
#
_symmetry.space_group_name_H-M   'P 1'
#
loop_
_entity.id
_entity.type
_entity.pdbx_description
1 polymer ?
#
loop_
_entity_poly.entity_id
_entity_poly.type
_entity_poly.pdbx_seq_one_letter_code
_entity_poly.pdbx_strand_id
1 'polypeptide(L)'
;MDSTENVDERLLAAVMDEAQTDFSIASIAVEKIRQGAESIAAGMHGRNHVKASFEHYDGTPMSPEEALAHQCVHAASIGKSLGQEFLLKAPAPLLEQFSAVAGNRNVADSGAMLAGLLHGFMIAFATRETEERALKAMLEVARICDEANNIRGTSFGQASE
;
A
#
# COMPACT_ATOMS: atom_id res chain seq x y z
N MET A 1 -30.66 1.69 -7.07
CA MET A 1 -29.79 0.83 -6.24
C MET A 1 -29.38 -0.30 -7.15
N ASP A 2 -28.07 -0.60 -7.25
CA ASP A 2 -27.49 -1.92 -7.68
C ASP A 2 -26.21 -1.87 -8.53
N SER A 3 -25.73 -0.71 -8.98
CA SER A 3 -24.48 -0.68 -9.78
C SER A 3 -23.21 -0.78 -8.93
N THR A 4 -23.19 -0.20 -7.73
CA THR A 4 -22.01 -0.17 -6.85
C THR A 4 -21.82 -1.46 -6.05
N GLU A 5 -22.90 -2.09 -5.56
CA GLU A 5 -22.82 -3.37 -4.84
C GLU A 5 -22.24 -4.49 -5.71
N ASN A 6 -22.56 -4.50 -7.02
CA ASN A 6 -22.03 -5.47 -7.97
C ASN A 6 -20.53 -5.24 -8.27
N VAL A 7 -20.04 -4.01 -8.15
CA VAL A 7 -18.62 -3.69 -8.37
C VAL A 7 -17.79 -4.11 -7.17
N ASP A 8 -18.25 -3.84 -5.95
CA ASP A 8 -17.55 -4.23 -4.73
C ASP A 8 -17.50 -5.75 -4.58
N GLU A 9 -18.58 -6.47 -4.89
CA GLU A 9 -18.57 -7.95 -4.86
C GLU A 9 -17.59 -8.55 -5.86
N ARG A 10 -17.51 -8.00 -7.08
CA ARG A 10 -16.53 -8.44 -8.09
C ARG A 10 -15.09 -8.15 -7.67
N LEU A 11 -14.88 -6.95 -7.12
CA LEU A 11 -13.58 -6.52 -6.61
C LEU A 11 -13.13 -7.41 -5.45
N LEU A 12 -14.03 -7.71 -4.51
CA LEU A 12 -13.75 -8.63 -3.41
C LEU A 12 -13.40 -10.03 -3.89
N ALA A 13 -14.16 -10.57 -4.84
CA ALA A 13 -13.88 -11.88 -5.41
C ALA A 13 -12.50 -11.94 -6.08
N ALA A 14 -12.15 -10.92 -6.87
CA ALA A 14 -10.84 -10.81 -7.51
C ALA A 14 -9.69 -10.72 -6.49
N VAL A 15 -9.85 -9.88 -5.46
CA VAL A 15 -8.85 -9.72 -4.39
C VAL A 15 -8.65 -11.02 -3.62
N MET A 16 -9.72 -11.74 -3.30
CA MET A 16 -9.64 -13.02 -2.61
C MET A 16 -8.89 -14.08 -3.42
N ASP A 17 -9.14 -14.14 -4.73
CA ASP A 17 -8.49 -15.09 -5.64
C ASP A 17 -7.00 -14.77 -5.81
N GLU A 18 -6.68 -13.52 -6.15
CA GLU A 18 -5.30 -13.10 -6.45
C GLU A 18 -4.41 -13.06 -5.20
N ALA A 19 -4.87 -12.48 -4.10
CA ALA A 19 -4.08 -12.44 -2.87
C ALA A 19 -4.13 -13.78 -2.09
N GLN A 20 -5.00 -14.70 -2.50
CA GLN A 20 -5.28 -15.96 -1.81
C GLN A 20 -5.52 -15.73 -0.31
N THR A 21 -6.54 -14.91 0.00
CA THR A 21 -6.86 -14.46 1.36
C THR A 21 -8.32 -14.71 1.71
N ASP A 22 -8.66 -14.64 2.99
CA ASP A 22 -10.05 -14.73 3.44
C ASP A 22 -10.86 -13.46 3.16
N PHE A 23 -12.19 -13.61 3.23
CA PHE A 23 -13.15 -12.55 3.00
C PHE A 23 -12.96 -11.35 3.94
N SER A 24 -12.55 -11.58 5.19
CA SER A 24 -12.42 -10.50 6.17
C SER A 24 -11.27 -9.58 5.81
N ILE A 25 -10.11 -10.14 5.46
CA ILE A 25 -8.94 -9.40 5.01
C ILE A 25 -9.23 -8.68 3.69
N ALA A 26 -9.85 -9.37 2.72
CA ALA A 26 -10.22 -8.76 1.43
C ALA A 26 -11.18 -7.58 1.63
N SER A 27 -12.20 -7.75 2.47
CA SER A 27 -13.18 -6.70 2.80
C SER A 27 -12.54 -5.47 3.44
N ILE A 28 -11.66 -5.66 4.41
CA ILE A 28 -10.96 -4.55 5.06
C ILE A 28 -10.01 -3.86 4.08
N ALA A 29 -9.30 -4.61 3.25
CA ALA A 29 -8.37 -4.07 2.26
C ALA A 29 -9.11 -3.18 1.24
N VAL A 30 -10.20 -3.68 0.65
CA VAL A 30 -11.02 -2.91 -0.30
C VAL A 30 -11.54 -1.62 0.33
N GLU A 31 -12.11 -1.70 1.52
CA GLU A 31 -12.66 -0.52 2.19
C GLU A 31 -11.58 0.51 2.54
N LYS A 32 -10.42 0.07 3.05
CA LYS A 32 -9.32 0.97 3.40
C LYS A 32 -8.71 1.64 2.18
N ILE A 33 -8.54 0.92 1.06
CA ILE A 33 -8.03 1.51 -0.18
C ILE A 33 -9.00 2.55 -0.72
N ARG A 34 -10.31 2.27 -0.70
CA ARG A 34 -11.33 3.23 -1.12
C ARG A 34 -11.32 4.50 -0.26
N GLN A 35 -11.32 4.34 1.07
CA GLN A 35 -11.21 5.47 2.00
C GLN A 35 -9.91 6.29 1.79
N GLY A 36 -8.80 5.61 1.48
CA GLY A 36 -7.54 6.25 1.11
C GLY A 36 -7.71 7.11 -0.13
N ALA A 37 -8.18 6.51 -1.23
CA ALA A 37 -8.43 7.17 -2.51
C ALA A 37 -9.35 8.40 -2.37
N GLU A 38 -10.45 8.26 -1.62
CA GLU A 38 -11.38 9.37 -1.33
C GLU A 38 -10.70 10.50 -0.55
N SER A 39 -9.88 10.16 0.46
CA SER A 39 -9.14 11.13 1.27
C SER A 39 -8.15 11.94 0.44
N ILE A 40 -7.52 11.29 -0.54
CA ILE A 40 -6.57 11.91 -1.47
C ILE A 40 -7.30 12.82 -2.45
N ALA A 41 -8.41 12.35 -3.02
CA ALA A 41 -9.25 13.13 -3.93
C ALA A 41 -9.82 14.39 -3.27
N ALA A 42 -10.16 14.30 -1.98
CA ALA A 42 -10.60 15.43 -1.16
C ALA A 42 -9.47 16.43 -0.82
N GLY A 43 -8.22 16.16 -1.23
CA GLY A 43 -7.07 17.01 -0.94
C GLY A 43 -6.67 17.01 0.55
N MET A 44 -7.15 16.03 1.33
CA MET A 44 -6.81 15.92 2.75
C MET A 44 -5.35 15.48 2.98
N HIS A 45 -4.71 14.97 1.92
CA HIS A 45 -3.27 14.72 1.88
C HIS A 45 -2.57 15.77 1.00
N GLY A 46 -1.82 16.68 1.64
CA GLY A 46 -1.04 17.70 0.95
C GLY A 46 0.15 17.12 0.18
N ARG A 47 0.47 17.75 -0.96
CA ARG A 47 1.67 17.75 -1.85
C ARG A 47 2.63 16.54 -1.98
N ASN A 48 2.68 15.55 -1.09
CA ASN A 48 3.60 14.39 -1.10
C ASN A 48 2.87 13.06 -1.39
N HIS A 49 1.74 13.09 -2.08
CA HIS A 49 1.05 11.87 -2.50
C HIS A 49 1.80 11.21 -3.66
N VAL A 50 2.26 9.97 -3.48
CA VAL A 50 2.81 9.20 -4.61
C VAL A 50 1.68 8.94 -5.58
N LYS A 51 1.76 9.53 -6.79
CA LYS A 51 0.78 9.24 -7.82
C LYS A 51 0.98 7.79 -8.26
N ALA A 52 -0.04 6.97 -8.05
CA ALA A 52 -0.13 5.64 -8.62
C ALA A 52 0.04 5.71 -10.14
N SER A 53 1.07 5.06 -10.66
CA SER A 53 1.31 4.87 -12.09
C SER A 53 1.53 3.38 -12.29
N PHE A 54 0.45 2.62 -12.16
CA PHE A 54 0.51 1.18 -12.35
C PHE A 54 0.58 0.87 -13.83
N GLU A 55 1.51 -0.01 -14.18
CA GLU A 55 1.72 -0.49 -15.53
C GLU A 55 1.65 -2.02 -15.49
N HIS A 56 1.10 -2.60 -16.54
CA HIS A 56 1.23 -4.02 -16.78
C HIS A 56 2.70 -4.39 -17.04
N TYR A 57 3.03 -5.68 -17.01
CA TYR A 57 4.41 -6.17 -17.24
C TYR A 57 5.01 -5.76 -18.60
N ASP A 58 4.17 -5.44 -19.58
CA ASP A 58 4.58 -4.96 -20.90
C ASP A 58 4.79 -3.42 -20.96
N GLY A 59 4.63 -2.72 -19.84
CA GLY A 59 4.77 -1.27 -19.71
C GLY A 59 3.52 -0.49 -20.12
N THR A 60 2.41 -1.17 -20.44
CA THR A 60 1.16 -0.46 -20.75
C THR A 60 0.49 0.05 -19.47
N PRO A 61 -0.02 1.30 -19.44
CA PRO A 61 -0.69 1.83 -18.25
C PRO A 61 -1.98 1.07 -17.94
N MET A 62 -2.17 0.70 -16.67
CA MET A 62 -3.44 0.15 -16.20
C MET A 62 -4.55 1.21 -16.23
N SER A 63 -5.79 0.79 -16.48
CA SER A 63 -6.97 1.64 -16.26
C SER A 63 -7.15 1.97 -14.77
N PRO A 64 -7.93 3.02 -14.42
CA PRO A 64 -8.20 3.34 -13.02
C PRO A 64 -8.84 2.21 -12.22
N GLU A 65 -9.69 1.40 -12.86
CA GLU A 65 -10.36 0.26 -12.21
C GLU A 65 -9.37 -0.89 -11.95
N GLU A 66 -8.50 -1.18 -12.92
CA GLU A 66 -7.43 -2.18 -12.77
C GLU A 66 -6.41 -1.75 -11.71
N ALA A 67 -6.00 -0.48 -11.73
CA ALA A 67 -5.11 0.10 -10.72
C ALA A 67 -5.70 -0.04 -9.30
N LEU A 68 -7.00 0.24 -9.13
CA LEU A 68 -7.68 0.10 -7.86
C LEU A 68 -7.73 -1.36 -7.41
N ALA A 69 -8.07 -2.29 -8.30
CA ALA A 69 -8.05 -3.72 -8.01
C ALA A 69 -6.66 -4.21 -7.57
N HIS A 70 -5.64 -3.79 -8.31
CA HIS A 70 -4.25 -4.12 -8.01
C HIS A 70 -3.80 -3.56 -6.66
N GLN A 71 -4.21 -2.34 -6.30
CA GLN A 71 -3.99 -1.77 -4.95
C GLN A 71 -4.66 -2.59 -3.85
N CYS A 72 -5.91 -3.00 -4.06
CA CYS A 72 -6.64 -3.84 -3.11
C CYS A 72 -5.95 -5.20 -2.91
N VAL A 73 -5.44 -5.80 -3.98
CA VAL A 73 -4.65 -7.05 -3.92
C VAL A 73 -3.38 -6.86 -3.08
N HIS A 74 -2.65 -5.76 -3.28
CA HIS A 74 -1.48 -5.46 -2.46
C HIS A 74 -1.83 -5.23 -0.99
N ALA A 75 -2.88 -4.47 -0.70
CA ALA A 75 -3.36 -4.28 0.67
C ALA A 75 -3.79 -5.60 1.32
N ALA A 76 -4.46 -6.47 0.58
CA ALA A 76 -4.83 -7.80 1.05
C ALA A 76 -3.60 -8.69 1.32
N SER A 77 -2.59 -8.67 0.45
CA SER A 77 -1.30 -9.35 0.67
C SER A 77 -0.60 -8.85 1.95
N ILE A 78 -0.64 -7.53 2.20
CA ILE A 78 -0.13 -6.92 3.44
C ILE A 78 -0.88 -7.47 4.66
N GLY A 79 -2.21 -7.49 4.62
CA GLY A 79 -3.02 -8.05 5.70
C GLY A 79 -2.81 -9.54 5.93
N LYS A 80 -2.64 -10.32 4.88
CA LYS A 80 -2.32 -11.74 4.96
C LYS A 80 -0.97 -11.97 5.66
N SER A 81 0.01 -11.11 5.40
CA SER A 81 1.37 -11.24 5.94
C SER A 81 1.52 -10.67 7.36
N LEU A 82 0.86 -9.55 7.66
CA LEU A 82 0.99 -8.82 8.93
C LEU A 82 -0.19 -9.05 9.90
N GLY A 83 -1.25 -9.67 9.42
CA GLY A 83 -2.47 -9.96 10.16
C GLY A 83 -3.58 -8.93 9.96
N GLN A 84 -4.82 -9.39 10.11
CA GLN A 84 -6.03 -8.57 10.01
C GLN A 84 -6.02 -7.37 10.99
N GLU A 85 -5.52 -7.55 12.21
CA GLU A 85 -5.45 -6.45 13.18
C GLU A 85 -4.59 -5.28 12.70
N PHE A 86 -3.51 -5.58 11.97
CA PHE A 86 -2.67 -4.55 11.38
C PHE A 86 -3.47 -3.72 10.36
N LEU A 87 -4.22 -4.38 9.46
CA LEU A 87 -5.07 -3.68 8.49
C LEU A 87 -6.12 -2.78 9.14
N LEU A 88 -6.76 -3.26 10.22
CA LEU A 88 -7.75 -2.48 10.94
C LEU A 88 -7.16 -1.19 11.54
N LYS A 89 -5.98 -1.32 12.16
CA LYS A 89 -5.26 -0.23 12.84
C LYS A 89 -4.56 0.72 11.86
N ALA A 90 -4.16 0.24 10.69
CA ALA A 90 -3.49 1.05 9.69
C ALA A 90 -4.41 2.19 9.20
N PRO A 91 -3.93 3.45 9.19
CA PRO A 91 -4.64 4.54 8.55
C PRO A 91 -4.84 4.25 7.07
N ALA A 92 -6.07 4.42 6.56
CA ALA A 92 -6.42 4.18 5.16
C ALA A 92 -5.48 4.87 4.15
N PRO A 93 -5.10 6.15 4.35
CA PRO A 93 -4.16 6.82 3.44
C PRO A 93 -2.76 6.21 3.43
N LEU A 94 -2.29 5.73 4.59
CA LEU A 94 -0.97 5.10 4.68
C LEU A 94 -0.97 3.74 3.97
N LEU A 95 -2.06 2.98 4.09
CA LEU A 95 -2.21 1.69 3.43
C LEU A 95 -2.32 1.85 1.91
N GLU A 96 -3.03 2.87 1.44
CA GLU A 96 -3.09 3.24 0.02
C GLU A 96 -1.68 3.54 -0.50
N GLN A 97 -0.91 4.37 0.20
CA GLN A 97 0.44 4.73 -0.24
C GLN A 97 1.39 3.53 -0.29
N PHE A 98 1.34 2.65 0.71
CA PHE A 98 2.16 1.43 0.67
C PHE A 98 1.80 0.54 -0.52
N SER A 99 0.50 0.42 -0.83
CA SER A 99 0.01 -0.36 -1.95
C SER A 99 0.38 0.27 -3.29
N ALA A 100 0.35 1.61 -3.39
CA ALA A 100 0.81 2.38 -4.54
C ALA A 100 2.30 2.22 -4.81
N VAL A 101 3.14 2.36 -3.78
CA VAL A 101 4.59 2.20 -3.91
C VAL A 101 4.96 0.76 -4.31
N ALA A 102 4.27 -0.23 -3.74
CA ALA A 102 4.54 -1.63 -4.06
C ALA A 102 4.21 -1.97 -5.51
N GLY A 103 3.04 -1.56 -6.02
CA GLY A 103 2.69 -1.86 -7.40
C GLY A 103 3.46 -1.00 -8.41
N ASN A 104 3.81 0.26 -8.13
CA ASN A 104 4.73 1.04 -8.98
C ASN A 104 6.11 0.37 -9.12
N ARG A 105 6.51 -0.48 -8.15
CA ARG A 105 7.78 -1.21 -8.16
C ARG A 105 7.63 -2.66 -8.64
N ASN A 106 6.45 -3.06 -9.10
CA ASN A 106 6.13 -4.43 -9.48
C ASN A 106 6.54 -5.45 -8.40
N VAL A 107 6.31 -5.11 -7.13
CA VAL A 107 6.59 -6.02 -6.02
C VAL A 107 5.49 -7.07 -5.97
N ALA A 108 5.82 -8.29 -6.45
CA ALA A 108 4.86 -9.39 -6.54
C ALA A 108 4.24 -9.79 -5.18
N ASP A 109 4.96 -9.62 -4.06
CA ASP A 109 4.44 -9.87 -2.72
C ASP A 109 4.80 -8.71 -1.78
N SER A 110 3.98 -7.66 -1.83
CA SER A 110 4.12 -6.45 -1.03
C SER A 110 4.05 -6.72 0.47
N GLY A 111 3.20 -7.66 0.88
CA GLY A 111 3.06 -8.08 2.27
C GLY A 111 4.30 -8.79 2.78
N ALA A 112 4.84 -9.75 2.03
CA ALA A 112 6.08 -10.44 2.42
C ALA A 112 7.27 -9.48 2.46
N MET A 113 7.36 -8.52 1.54
CA MET A 113 8.39 -7.48 1.56
C MET A 113 8.31 -6.65 2.85
N LEU A 114 7.12 -6.11 3.17
CA LEU A 114 6.94 -5.29 4.37
C LEU A 114 7.16 -6.10 5.65
N ALA A 115 6.65 -7.33 5.71
CA ALA A 115 6.90 -8.24 6.82
C ALA A 115 8.39 -8.54 6.97
N GLY A 116 9.12 -8.78 5.88
CA GLY A 116 10.56 -8.99 5.89
C GLY A 116 11.33 -7.77 6.38
N LEU A 117 10.94 -6.56 5.96
CA LEU A 117 11.53 -5.31 6.42
C LEU A 117 11.25 -5.07 7.91
N LEU A 118 10.01 -5.30 8.36
CA LEU A 118 9.61 -5.22 9.77
C LEU A 118 10.41 -6.21 10.61
N HIS A 119 10.49 -7.47 10.19
CA HIS A 119 11.26 -8.49 10.90
C HIS A 119 12.75 -8.17 10.90
N GLY A 120 13.32 -7.73 9.79
CA GLY A 120 14.73 -7.33 9.70
C GLY A 120 15.04 -6.15 10.63
N PHE A 121 14.15 -5.15 10.68
CA PHE A 121 14.24 -4.06 11.63
C PHE A 121 14.13 -4.56 13.06
N MET A 122 13.12 -5.36 13.38
CA MET A 122 12.96 -5.95 14.71
C MET A 122 14.19 -6.74 15.10
N ILE A 123 14.73 -7.63 14.28
CA ILE A 123 15.95 -8.40 14.60
C ILE A 123 17.16 -7.48 14.82
N ALA A 124 17.34 -6.47 13.97
CA ALA A 124 18.46 -5.54 14.09
C ALA A 124 18.36 -4.65 15.34
N PHE A 125 17.16 -4.44 15.87
CA PHE A 125 16.91 -3.47 16.93
C PHE A 125 16.16 -4.03 18.16
N ALA A 126 15.86 -5.34 18.25
CA ALA A 126 15.01 -5.94 19.29
C ALA A 126 15.74 -6.12 20.64
N THR A 127 15.38 -5.25 21.58
CA THR A 127 15.25 -5.55 23.00
C THR A 127 13.78 -5.38 23.41
N ARG A 128 13.40 -5.70 24.64
CA ARG A 128 11.99 -5.60 25.10
C ARG A 128 11.44 -4.16 25.11
N GLU A 129 12.30 -3.16 24.95
CA GLU A 129 12.01 -1.73 24.95
C GLU A 129 11.84 -1.13 23.54
N THR A 130 12.06 -1.92 22.48
CA THR A 130 12.30 -1.37 21.14
C THR A 130 11.21 -1.67 20.13
N GLU A 131 10.14 -2.39 20.45
CA GLU A 131 9.03 -2.61 19.50
C GLU A 131 8.29 -1.29 19.20
N GLU A 132 7.98 -0.51 20.23
CA GLU A 132 7.41 0.84 20.08
C GLU A 132 8.39 1.81 19.42
N ARG A 133 9.69 1.68 19.73
CA ARG A 133 10.76 2.46 19.07
C ARG A 133 10.94 2.03 17.61
N ALA A 134 10.68 0.77 17.28
CA ALA A 134 10.79 0.23 15.93
C ALA A 134 9.69 0.75 15.04
N LEU A 135 8.45 0.76 15.54
CA LEU A 135 7.33 1.39 14.86
C LEU A 135 7.62 2.89 14.64
N LYS A 136 8.10 3.59 15.67
CA LYS A 136 8.47 5.01 15.58
C LYS A 136 9.61 5.25 14.59
N ALA A 137 10.62 4.39 14.58
CA ALA A 137 11.75 4.48 13.66
C ALA A 137 11.34 4.17 12.21
N MET A 138 10.39 3.27 11.97
CA MET A 138 9.86 3.05 10.63
C MET A 138 9.09 4.25 10.10
N LEU A 139 8.28 4.89 10.94
CA LEU A 139 7.64 6.16 10.60
C LEU A 139 8.67 7.26 10.32
N GLU A 140 9.75 7.29 11.09
CA GLU A 140 10.84 8.27 10.92
C GLU A 140 11.68 7.99 9.65
N VAL A 141 11.94 6.73 9.31
CA VAL A 141 12.62 6.35 8.06
C VAL A 141 11.76 6.70 6.86
N ALA A 142 10.45 6.44 6.90
CA ALA A 142 9.52 6.89 5.86
C ALA A 142 9.59 8.41 5.67
N ARG A 143 9.64 9.18 6.78
CA ARG A 143 9.82 10.65 6.78
C ARG A 143 11.17 11.08 6.20
N ILE A 144 12.26 10.42 6.56
CA ILE A 144 13.62 10.74 6.06
C ILE A 144 13.76 10.39 4.58
N CYS A 145 13.17 9.30 4.11
CA CYS A 145 13.13 8.97 2.69
C CYS A 145 12.39 10.05 1.89
N ASP A 146 11.30 10.60 2.44
CA ASP A 146 10.56 11.73 1.87
C ASP A 146 11.42 13.02 1.81
N GLU A 147 12.12 13.35 2.90
CA GLU A 147 13.06 14.49 2.94
C GLU A 147 14.25 14.33 1.98
N ALA A 148 14.85 13.14 1.90
CA ALA A 148 16.00 12.87 1.04
C ALA A 148 15.64 12.97 -0.46
N ASN A 149 14.42 12.57 -0.83
CA ASN A 149 13.90 12.72 -2.19
C ASN A 149 13.65 14.19 -2.54
N ASN A 150 13.23 15.02 -1.58
CA ASN A 150 13.04 16.46 -1.76
C ASN A 150 14.37 17.22 -1.90
N ILE A 151 15.43 16.82 -1.18
CA ILE A 151 16.72 17.54 -1.16
C ILE A 151 17.54 17.30 -2.43
N ARG A 152 17.49 16.10 -3.02
CA ARG A 152 18.37 15.76 -4.14
C ARG A 152 17.91 16.30 -5.50
N GLY A 153 16.67 16.76 -5.64
CA GLY A 153 16.11 17.11 -6.96
C GLY A 153 16.11 15.95 -7.97
N THR A 154 16.58 14.76 -7.58
CA THR A 154 16.59 13.53 -8.36
C THR A 154 15.46 12.65 -7.85
N SER A 155 14.33 12.74 -8.53
CA SER A 155 13.40 11.62 -8.57
C SER A 155 14.14 10.41 -9.14
N PHE A 156 14.10 9.27 -8.46
CA PHE A 156 14.53 8.03 -9.10
C PHE A 156 13.57 7.78 -10.26
N GLY A 157 14.03 7.95 -11.50
CA GLY A 157 13.27 7.62 -12.72
C GLY A 157 12.82 8.79 -13.61
N GLN A 158 13.34 10.02 -13.48
CA GLN A 158 13.17 10.98 -14.58
C GLN A 158 14.14 10.70 -15.72
N ALA A 159 13.60 10.31 -16.88
CA ALA A 159 14.28 10.51 -18.15
C ALA A 159 14.57 12.00 -18.33
N SER A 160 15.81 12.33 -18.71
CA SER A 160 16.19 13.68 -19.11
C SER A 160 15.36 14.15 -20.31
N GLU A 161 15.13 15.46 -20.35
CA GLU A 161 14.39 16.28 -21.32
C GLU A 161 14.16 15.71 -22.73
#